data_AF-A0A8T3W6A5-F1
#
_entry.id   AF-A0A8T3W6A5-F1
#
_cell.length_a   1.000
_cell.length_b   1.000
_cell.length_c   1.000
_cell.angle_alpha   90.00
_cell.angle_beta   90.00
_cell.angle_gamma   90.00
#
_symmetry.space_group_name_H-M   'P 1'
#
loop_
_entity.id
_entity.type
_entity.pdbx_description
1 polymer ?
#
loop_
_entity_poly.entity_id
_entity_poly.type
_entity_poly.pdbx_seq_one_letter_code
_entity_poly.pdbx_strand_id
1 'polypeptide(L)'
;MPYIPVEEKMKYEPMLFRLRALINEKTPKGDLTYLVYALGLGFFKGRESYTRISAAISCLQDAAEELRRRYLNPYEDERIKENGDVL
;
A
#
# COMPACT_ATOMS: atom_id res chain seq x y z
N MET A 1 4.31 6.95 -2.45
CA MET A 1 5.75 7.08 -2.15
C MET A 1 6.20 8.54 -2.14
N PRO A 2 7.11 8.93 -1.23
CA PRO A 2 7.54 10.32 -1.06
C PRO A 2 8.38 10.84 -2.23
N TYR A 3 9.12 9.98 -2.92
CA TYR A 3 10.01 10.34 -4.03
C TYR A 3 9.30 10.63 -5.37
N ILE A 4 7.99 10.38 -5.47
CA ILE A 4 7.22 10.66 -6.68
C ILE A 4 6.68 12.10 -6.61
N PRO A 5 6.89 12.96 -7.63
CA PRO A 5 6.30 14.31 -7.70
C PRO A 5 4.77 14.30 -7.54
N VAL A 6 4.20 15.42 -7.08
CA VAL A 6 2.75 15.50 -6.85
C VAL A 6 1.99 15.39 -8.17
N GLU A 7 2.50 16.04 -9.21
CA GLU A 7 1.94 16.08 -10.56
C GLU A 7 1.88 14.67 -11.17
N GLU A 8 2.93 13.87 -10.93
CA GLU A 8 3.01 12.46 -11.32
C GLU A 8 1.98 11.59 -10.59
N LYS A 9 1.62 11.91 -9.35
CA LYS A 9 0.58 11.20 -8.59
C LYS A 9 -0.82 11.58 -9.06
N MET A 10 -1.02 12.85 -9.43
CA MET A 10 -2.34 13.39 -9.80
C MET A 10 -3.00 12.62 -10.96
N LYS A 11 -2.23 12.03 -11.86
CA LYS A 11 -2.77 11.20 -12.95
C LYS A 11 -3.54 9.95 -12.46
N TYR A 12 -3.28 9.48 -11.24
CA TYR A 12 -3.95 8.32 -10.66
C TYR A 12 -5.16 8.69 -9.79
N GLU A 13 -5.22 9.93 -9.27
CA GLU A 13 -6.24 10.36 -8.31
C GLU A 13 -7.69 10.20 -8.79
N PRO A 14 -8.06 10.47 -10.06
CA PRO A 14 -9.44 10.24 -10.53
C PRO A 14 -9.91 8.79 -10.35
N MET A 15 -9.02 7.82 -10.55
CA MET A 15 -9.34 6.41 -10.35
C MET A 15 -9.26 5.98 -8.90
N LEU A 16 -8.27 6.48 -8.16
CA LEU A 16 -8.17 6.24 -6.72
C LEU A 16 -9.38 6.77 -5.97
N PHE A 17 -9.94 7.91 -6.38
CA PHE A 17 -11.18 8.46 -5.82
C PHE A 17 -12.34 7.46 -5.93
N ARG A 18 -12.54 6.88 -7.13
CA ARG A 18 -13.58 5.88 -7.36
C ARG A 18 -13.35 4.60 -6.55
N LEU A 19 -12.11 4.13 -6.47
CA LEU A 19 -11.76 2.93 -5.68
C LEU A 19 -11.97 3.16 -4.19
N ARG A 20 -11.57 4.33 -3.65
CA ARG A 20 -11.79 4.69 -2.25
C ARG A 20 -13.27 4.79 -1.90
N ALA A 21 -14.14 5.14 -2.84
CA ALA A 21 -15.59 5.12 -2.60
C ALA A 21 -16.18 3.71 -2.42
N LEU A 22 -15.47 2.66 -2.87
CA LEU A 22 -15.86 1.26 -2.71
C LEU A 22 -15.26 0.59 -1.46
N ILE A 23 -14.28 1.23 -0.84
CA ILE A 23 -13.52 0.70 0.28
C ILE A 23 -13.87 1.50 1.54
N ASN A 24 -14.24 0.82 2.61
CA ASN A 24 -14.51 1.41 3.92
C ASN A 24 -14.03 0.50 5.05
N GLU A 25 -14.30 0.88 6.30
CA GLU A 25 -13.89 0.15 7.50
C GLU A 25 -14.47 -1.27 7.62
N LYS A 26 -15.52 -1.57 6.85
CA LYS A 26 -16.17 -2.89 6.78
C LYS A 26 -15.65 -3.73 5.62
N THR A 27 -14.79 -3.19 4.76
CA THR A 27 -14.23 -3.95 3.64
C THR A 27 -13.40 -5.12 4.19
N PRO A 28 -13.69 -6.36 3.76
CA PRO A 28 -12.93 -7.52 4.20
C PRO A 28 -11.44 -7.39 3.87
N LYS A 29 -10.60 -7.88 4.78
CA LYS A 29 -9.14 -7.97 4.54
C LYS A 29 -8.82 -8.69 3.22
N GLY A 30 -9.59 -9.73 2.87
CA GLY A 30 -9.42 -10.48 1.62
C GLY A 30 -9.59 -9.61 0.39
N ASP A 31 -10.63 -8.76 0.37
CA ASP A 31 -10.94 -7.87 -0.75
C ASP A 31 -9.84 -6.83 -0.95
N LEU A 32 -9.38 -6.20 0.13
CA LEU A 32 -8.23 -5.27 0.09
C LEU A 32 -6.97 -5.96 -0.44
N THR A 33 -6.71 -7.17 0.04
CA THR A 33 -5.55 -7.96 -0.41
C THR A 33 -5.65 -8.29 -1.90
N TYR A 34 -6.83 -8.68 -2.38
CA TYR A 34 -7.09 -8.94 -3.80
C TYR A 34 -6.88 -7.70 -4.67
N LEU A 35 -7.37 -6.53 -4.24
CA LEU A 35 -7.21 -5.28 -5.00
C LEU A 35 -5.72 -4.92 -5.16
N VAL A 36 -4.95 -5.03 -4.08
CA VAL A 36 -3.50 -4.76 -4.10
C VAL A 36 -2.77 -5.77 -5.00
N TYR A 37 -3.13 -7.06 -4.91
CA TYR A 37 -2.62 -8.10 -5.81
C TYR A 37 -2.95 -7.81 -7.28
N ALA A 38 -4.18 -7.40 -7.58
CA ALA A 38 -4.64 -7.12 -8.94
C ALA A 38 -3.85 -5.96 -9.58
N LEU A 39 -3.52 -4.92 -8.79
CA LEU A 39 -2.66 -3.83 -9.24
C LEU A 39 -1.25 -4.32 -9.60
N GLY A 40 -0.65 -5.16 -8.74
CA GLY A 40 0.66 -5.77 -9.01
C GLY A 40 0.63 -6.69 -10.23
N LEU A 41 -0.39 -7.53 -10.37
CA LEU A 41 -0.59 -8.39 -11.53
C LEU A 41 -0.70 -7.57 -12.82
N GLY A 42 -1.46 -6.48 -12.81
CA GLY A 42 -1.61 -5.59 -13.96
C GLY A 42 -0.30 -4.97 -14.47
N PHE A 43 0.73 -4.85 -13.62
CA PHE A 43 2.03 -4.32 -14.00
C PHE A 43 2.82 -5.25 -14.93
N PHE A 44 2.77 -6.57 -14.69
CA PHE A 44 3.60 -7.54 -15.42
C PHE A 44 2.83 -8.52 -16.31
N LYS A 45 1.50 -8.64 -16.17
CA LYS A 45 0.70 -9.58 -16.96
C LYS A 45 0.84 -9.33 -18.47
N GLY A 46 1.08 -10.39 -19.23
CA GLY A 46 1.36 -10.37 -20.67
C GLY A 46 2.77 -9.89 -21.04
N ARG A 47 3.61 -9.61 -20.03
CA ARG A 47 5.02 -9.19 -20.15
C ARG A 47 5.82 -9.86 -19.04
N GLU A 48 5.57 -11.13 -18.77
CA GLU A 48 6.14 -11.87 -17.66
C GLU A 48 7.67 -11.95 -17.79
N SER A 49 8.37 -11.46 -16.78
CA SER A 49 9.80 -11.70 -16.60
C SER A 49 10.13 -11.67 -15.12
N TYR A 50 11.20 -12.35 -14.74
CA TYR A 50 11.67 -12.33 -13.35
C TYR A 50 11.81 -10.89 -12.83
N THR A 51 12.44 -10.01 -13.61
CA THR A 51 12.63 -8.60 -13.26
C THR A 51 11.31 -7.88 -13.00
N ARG A 52 10.29 -8.10 -13.84
CA ARG A 52 8.99 -7.41 -13.70
C ARG A 52 8.17 -7.97 -12.53
N ILE A 53 8.19 -9.28 -12.34
CA ILE A 53 7.50 -9.92 -11.21
C ILE A 53 8.16 -9.49 -9.89
N SER A 54 9.48 -9.56 -9.81
CA SER A 54 10.23 -9.11 -8.63
C SER A 54 10.01 -7.63 -8.35
N ALA A 55 10.02 -6.76 -9.38
CA ALA A 55 9.73 -5.34 -9.20
C ALA A 55 8.31 -5.10 -8.64
N ALA A 56 7.30 -5.81 -9.14
CA ALA A 56 5.94 -5.71 -8.60
C ALA A 56 5.90 -6.08 -7.11
N ILE A 57 6.53 -7.19 -6.73
CA ILE A 57 6.61 -7.64 -5.33
C ILE A 57 7.30 -6.58 -4.46
N SER A 58 8.46 -6.07 -4.88
CA SER A 58 9.19 -5.04 -4.12
C SER A 58 8.36 -3.76 -3.96
N CYS A 59 7.67 -3.29 -5.00
CA CYS A 59 6.80 -2.11 -4.87
C CYS A 59 5.65 -2.31 -3.87
N LEU A 60 5.10 -3.53 -3.75
CA LEU A 60 4.08 -3.85 -2.75
C LEU A 60 4.65 -3.84 -1.33
N GLN A 61 5.88 -4.34 -1.15
CA GLN A 61 6.59 -4.31 0.13
C GLN A 61 6.90 -2.88 0.55
N ASP A 62 7.46 -2.07 -0.35
CA ASP A 62 7.76 -0.65 -0.11
C ASP A 62 6.51 0.13 0.30
N ALA A 63 5.36 -0.16 -0.32
CA ALA A 63 4.09 0.47 0.03
C ALA A 63 3.60 0.06 1.43
N ALA A 64 3.77 -1.21 1.82
CA ALA A 64 3.45 -1.70 3.16
C ALA A 64 4.35 -1.06 4.23
N GLU A 65 5.64 -0.90 3.95
CA GLU A 65 6.58 -0.22 4.83
C GLU A 65 6.23 1.26 5.02
N GLU A 66 5.81 1.96 3.96
CA GLU A 66 5.37 3.36 4.07
C GLU A 66 4.08 3.49 4.91
N LEU A 67 3.14 2.52 4.82
CA LEU A 67 1.99 2.46 5.71
C LEU A 67 2.42 2.25 7.17
N ARG A 68 3.36 1.32 7.40
CA ARG A 68 3.91 1.07 8.73
C ARG A 68 4.56 2.33 9.29
N ARG A 69 5.46 2.95 8.54
CA ARG A 69 6.20 4.16 8.95
C ARG A 69 5.29 5.34 9.28
N ARG A 70 4.22 5.55 8.50
CA ARG A 70 3.34 6.72 8.68
C ARG A 70 2.21 6.53 9.68
N TYR A 71 1.76 5.30 9.89
CA TYR A 71 0.54 5.05 10.67
C TYR A 71 0.76 4.06 11.80
N LEU A 72 1.35 2.89 11.52
CA LEU A 72 1.51 1.86 12.55
C LEU A 72 2.58 2.24 13.58
N ASN A 73 3.76 2.69 13.15
CA ASN A 73 4.84 3.04 14.07
C ASN A 73 4.44 4.18 15.03
N PRO A 74 3.84 5.30 14.57
CA PRO A 74 3.37 6.34 15.50
C PRO A 74 2.32 5.83 16.49
N TYR A 75 1.42 4.94 16.05
CA TYR A 75 0.46 4.30 16.93
C TYR A 75 1.15 3.41 17.97
N GLU A 76 2.13 2.59 17.57
CA GLU A 76 2.92 1.75 18.46
C GLU A 76 3.70 2.60 19.48
N ASP A 77 4.33 3.71 19.04
CA ASP A 77 5.05 4.65 19.89
C ASP A 77 4.14 5.29 20.96
N GLU A 78 2.89 5.64 20.60
CA GLU A 78 1.90 6.13 21.55
C GLU A 78 1.51 5.05 22.57
N ARG A 79 1.27 3.81 22.11
CA ARG A 79 0.93 2.69 22.99
C ARG A 79 2.07 2.29 23.93
N ILE A 80 3.33 2.43 23.51
CA ILE A 80 4.50 2.20 24.36
C ILE A 80 4.54 3.22 25.51
N LYS A 81 4.23 4.50 25.25
CA LYS A 81 4.15 5.53 26.29
C LYS A 81 3.06 5.24 27.33
N GLU A 82 1.95 4.64 26.90
CA GLU A 82 0.80 4.34 27.76
C GLU A 82 0.97 3.04 28.56
N ASN A 83 1.47 1.98 27.91
CA ASN A 83 1.45 0.62 28.46
C ASN A 83 2.83 0.09 28.84
N GLY A 84 3.90 0.85 28.57
CA GLY A 84 5.27 0.35 28.60
C GLY A 84 5.64 -0.35 27.29
N ASP A 85 6.95 -0.49 27.07
CA ASP A 85 7.47 -1.28 25.96
C ASP A 85 7.33 -2.79 26.27
N VAL A 86 7.55 -3.63 25.27
CA VAL A 86 7.52 -5.10 25.40
C VAL A 86 8.58 -5.62 26.38
N LEU A 87 9.64 -4.84 26.64
CA LEU A 87 10.76 -5.17 27.53
C LEU A 87 10.79 -4.27 28.78
#